data_AF-A0A1V5TWI3-F1
#
_entry.id   AF-A0A1V5TWI3-F1
#
_cell.length_a   1.000
_cell.length_b   1.000
_cell.length_c   1.000
_cell.angle_alpha   90.00
_cell.angle_beta   90.00
_cell.angle_gamma   90.00
#
_symmetry.space_group_name_H-M   'P 1'
#
loop_
_entity.id
_entity.type
_entity.pdbx_description
1 polymer ?
#
loop_
_entity_poly.entity_id
_entity_poly.type
_entity_poly.pdbx_seq_one_letter_code
_entity_poly.pdbx_strand_id
1 'polypeptide(L)'
;MGRLTLDSCLSSREKINAELLKILDDATDSWGTKITRVEIKDIQPPQDLQQAMALQMKAERERRATVLEAEAQKEAQEKKAEGFKRAQILEAEARKESALRDAEARERLAQAEANAISSVTAALKSTSGDPLMYLLGQEYVKGLVRLGESQNSKMVILPADLIDSVRNIFKIKG
;
A
#
# COMPACT_ATOMS: atom_id res chain seq x y z
N MET A 1 18.21 -29.41 9.79
CA MET A 1 19.44 -29.81 9.06
C MET A 1 20.29 -30.87 9.79
N GLY A 2 19.99 -31.25 11.05
CA GLY A 2 20.79 -32.26 11.78
C GLY A 2 20.39 -33.73 11.57
N ARG A 3 19.23 -34.01 10.96
CA ARG A 3 18.73 -35.39 10.79
C ARG A 3 19.41 -36.12 9.62
N LEU A 4 19.55 -35.44 8.48
CA LEU A 4 20.18 -36.00 7.26
C LEU A 4 21.68 -36.29 7.44
N THR A 5 22.40 -35.46 8.20
CA THR A 5 23.81 -35.67 8.53
C THR A 5 24.03 -36.75 9.58
N LEU A 6 23.09 -36.95 10.50
CA LEU A 6 23.15 -38.03 11.48
C LEU A 6 22.88 -39.39 10.82
N ASP A 7 21.85 -39.46 9.96
CA ASP A 7 21.49 -40.67 9.23
C ASP A 7 22.61 -41.13 8.30
N SER A 8 23.31 -40.19 7.63
CA SER A 8 24.45 -40.52 6.78
C SER A 8 25.66 -41.02 7.59
N CYS A 9 25.96 -40.42 8.75
CA CYS A 9 27.04 -40.89 9.61
C CYS A 9 26.78 -42.30 10.19
N LEU A 10 25.54 -42.61 10.58
CA LEU A 10 25.16 -43.93 11.06
C LEU A 10 25.25 -44.98 9.95
N SER A 11 24.75 -44.66 8.75
CA SER A 11 24.86 -45.54 7.58
C SER A 11 26.32 -45.84 7.20
N SER A 12 27.21 -44.85 7.30
CA SER A 12 28.64 -45.05 7.06
C SER A 12 29.27 -45.99 8.10
N ARG A 13 28.90 -45.89 9.38
CA ARG A 13 29.44 -46.78 10.42
C ARG A 13 29.06 -48.24 10.20
N GLU A 14 27.80 -48.52 9.87
CA GLU A 14 27.35 -49.90 9.58
C GLU A 14 28.09 -50.50 8.38
N LYS A 15 28.27 -49.73 7.30
CA LYS A 15 29.01 -50.17 6.12
C LYS A 15 30.46 -50.50 6.45
N ILE A 16 31.16 -49.61 7.16
CA ILE A 16 32.57 -49.84 7.50
C ILE A 16 32.72 -51.02 8.47
N ASN A 17 31.82 -51.15 9.47
CA ASN A 17 31.84 -52.28 10.39
C ASN A 17 31.65 -53.62 9.64
N ALA A 18 30.75 -53.67 8.66
CA ALA A 18 30.53 -54.86 7.84
C ALA A 18 31.74 -55.21 6.97
N GLU A 19 32.39 -54.21 6.37
CA GLU A 19 33.62 -54.39 5.59
C GLU A 19 34.78 -54.89 6.45
N LEU A 20 34.98 -54.27 7.62
CA LEU A 20 36.02 -54.66 8.57
C LEU A 20 35.79 -56.06 9.12
N LEU A 21 34.54 -56.42 9.45
CA LEU A 21 34.19 -57.76 9.89
C LEU A 21 34.61 -58.80 8.86
N LYS A 22 34.28 -58.58 7.58
CA LYS A 22 34.62 -59.49 6.50
C LYS A 22 36.14 -59.66 6.35
N ILE A 23 36.88 -58.56 6.30
CA ILE A 23 38.35 -58.59 6.14
C ILE A 23 39.03 -59.29 7.31
N LEU A 24 38.56 -59.02 8.53
CA LEU A 24 39.17 -59.60 9.73
C LEU A 24 38.80 -61.08 9.90
N ASP A 25 37.56 -61.49 9.63
CA ASP A 25 37.12 -62.90 9.68
C ASP A 25 37.91 -63.74 8.68
N ASP A 26 38.03 -63.28 7.42
CA ASP A 26 38.82 -63.93 6.36
C ASP A 26 40.30 -64.11 6.76
N ALA A 27 40.87 -63.13 7.49
CA ALA A 27 42.25 -63.19 7.94
C ALA A 27 42.45 -64.15 9.14
N THR A 28 41.48 -64.21 10.07
CA THR A 28 41.55 -65.03 11.28
C THR A 28 41.12 -66.48 11.11
N ASP A 29 40.49 -66.82 9.97
CA ASP A 29 40.11 -68.20 9.63
C ASP A 29 41.31 -69.16 9.68
N SER A 30 42.49 -68.71 9.23
CA SER A 30 43.73 -69.49 9.28
C SER A 30 44.20 -69.86 10.70
N TRP A 31 43.71 -69.14 11.72
CA TRP A 31 44.02 -69.36 13.13
C TRP A 31 42.86 -70.03 13.89
N GLY A 32 41.80 -70.45 13.19
CA GLY A 32 40.65 -71.16 13.76
C GLY A 32 39.79 -70.31 14.70
N THR A 33 39.86 -68.98 14.60
CA THR A 33 39.08 -68.06 15.43
C THR A 33 38.06 -67.32 14.56
N LYS A 34 36.78 -67.36 14.95
CA LYS A 34 35.69 -66.69 14.23
C LYS A 34 35.36 -65.34 14.86
N ILE A 35 35.32 -64.28 14.04
CA ILE A 35 34.94 -62.96 14.51
C ILE A 35 33.44 -62.77 14.35
N THR A 36 32.76 -62.40 15.43
CA THR A 36 31.29 -62.28 15.46
C THR A 36 30.79 -60.85 15.31
N ARG A 37 31.59 -59.84 15.69
CA ARG A 37 31.22 -58.43 15.59
C ARG A 37 32.46 -57.54 15.62
N VAL A 38 32.44 -56.49 14.79
CA VAL A 38 33.41 -55.40 14.81
C VAL A 38 32.67 -54.09 15.02
N GLU A 39 33.16 -53.25 15.92
CA GLU A 39 32.63 -51.92 16.15
C GLU A 39 33.76 -50.88 16.16
N ILE A 40 33.60 -49.86 15.33
CA ILE A 40 34.41 -48.66 15.40
C ILE A 40 34.03 -47.86 16.65
N LYS A 41 35.00 -47.71 17.55
CA LYS A 41 34.81 -46.97 18.80
C LYS A 41 34.87 -45.46 18.55
N ASP A 42 36.05 -44.94 18.22
CA ASP A 42 36.29 -43.54 17.89
C ASP A 42 37.23 -43.41 16.71
N ILE A 43 36.89 -42.52 15.78
CA ILE A 43 37.80 -42.08 14.71
C ILE A 43 38.19 -40.65 15.06
N GLN A 44 39.45 -40.45 15.45
CA GLN A 44 39.99 -39.13 15.69
C GLN A 44 40.78 -38.69 14.46
N PRO A 45 40.23 -37.82 13.59
CA PRO A 45 40.99 -37.25 12.50
C PRO A 45 42.18 -36.44 13.05
N PRO A 46 43.30 -36.37 12.32
CA PRO A 46 44.46 -35.59 12.75
C PRO A 46 44.08 -34.10 12.91
N GLN A 47 44.74 -33.41 13.86
CA GLN A 47 44.44 -32.02 14.24
C GLN A 47 44.41 -31.06 13.03
N ASP A 48 45.35 -31.21 12.10
CA ASP A 48 45.44 -30.36 10.91
C ASP A 48 44.19 -30.46 10.03
N LEU A 49 43.63 -31.67 9.88
CA LEU A 49 42.41 -31.89 9.11
C LEU A 49 41.19 -31.26 9.81
N GLN A 50 41.11 -31.37 11.14
CA GLN A 50 40.03 -30.75 11.91
C GLN A 50 40.04 -29.22 11.76
N GLN A 51 41.23 -28.61 11.81
CA GLN A 51 41.37 -27.17 11.63
C GLN A 51 40.99 -26.75 10.21
N ALA A 52 41.45 -27.47 9.18
CA ALA A 52 41.10 -27.19 7.79
C ALA A 52 39.57 -27.30 7.55
N MET A 53 38.94 -28.35 8.08
CA MET A 53 37.49 -28.53 8.00
C MET A 53 36.72 -27.43 8.76
N ALA A 54 37.20 -27.01 9.93
CA ALA A 54 36.58 -25.92 10.71
C ALA A 54 36.65 -24.59 9.96
N LEU A 55 37.80 -24.27 9.35
CA LEU A 55 37.98 -23.10 8.49
C LEU A 55 37.05 -23.15 7.26
N GLN A 56 36.97 -24.30 6.59
CA GLN A 56 36.08 -24.49 5.44
C GLN A 56 34.60 -24.34 5.83
N MET A 57 34.17 -24.96 6.94
CA MET A 57 32.80 -24.84 7.42
C MET A 57 32.45 -23.41 7.83
N LYS A 58 33.40 -22.69 8.44
CA LYS A 58 33.23 -21.27 8.77
C LYS A 58 33.05 -20.44 7.49
N ALA A 59 33.92 -20.62 6.50
CA ALA A 59 33.84 -19.91 5.22
C ALA A 59 32.53 -20.20 4.48
N GLU A 60 32.08 -21.46 4.46
CA GLU A 60 30.80 -21.83 3.83
C GLU A 60 29.61 -21.23 4.58
N ARG A 61 29.65 -21.18 5.91
CA ARG A 61 28.60 -20.52 6.70
C ARG A 61 28.57 -19.01 6.47
N GLU A 62 29.72 -18.36 6.47
CA GLU A 62 29.83 -16.93 6.17
C GLU A 62 29.32 -16.63 4.76
N ARG A 63 29.74 -17.42 3.76
CA ARG A 63 29.24 -17.30 2.38
C ARG A 63 27.71 -17.42 2.33
N ARG A 64 27.14 -18.44 2.98
CA ARG A 64 25.68 -18.64 3.03
C ARG A 64 24.97 -17.49 3.72
N ALA A 65 25.51 -16.98 4.82
CA ALA A 65 24.96 -15.84 5.53
C ALA A 65 24.91 -14.60 4.64
N THR A 66 26.01 -14.29 3.95
CA THR A 66 26.10 -13.14 3.03
C THR A 66 25.11 -13.26 1.86
N VAL A 67 24.99 -14.45 1.26
CA VAL A 67 24.02 -14.67 0.16
C VAL A 67 22.59 -14.48 0.67
N LEU A 68 22.27 -15.08 1.83
CA LEU A 68 20.94 -14.96 2.42
C LEU A 68 20.59 -13.51 2.76
N GLU A 69 21.55 -12.75 3.29
CA GLU A 69 21.37 -11.34 3.60
C GLU A 69 21.14 -10.51 2.33
N ALA A 70 21.92 -10.75 1.27
CA ALA A 70 21.75 -10.07 -0.02
C ALA A 70 20.38 -10.39 -0.66
N GLU A 71 19.93 -11.64 -0.59
CA GLU A 71 18.60 -12.04 -1.04
C GLU A 71 17.49 -11.35 -0.23
N ALA A 72 17.62 -11.32 1.10
CA ALA A 72 16.68 -10.63 1.96
C ALA A 72 16.62 -9.12 1.68
N GLN A 73 17.76 -8.47 1.44
CA GLN A 73 17.81 -7.06 1.08
C GLN A 73 17.13 -6.79 -0.28
N LYS A 74 17.39 -7.64 -1.27
CA LYS A 74 16.73 -7.56 -2.58
C LYS A 74 15.21 -7.69 -2.45
N GLU A 75 14.73 -8.72 -1.75
CA GLU A 75 13.30 -8.96 -1.56
C GLU A 75 12.64 -7.78 -0.81
N ALA A 76 13.32 -7.23 0.20
CA ALA A 76 12.84 -6.06 0.92
C ALA A 76 12.72 -4.81 0.03
N GLN A 77 13.69 -4.59 -0.87
CA GLN A 77 13.65 -3.48 -1.82
C GLN A 77 12.53 -3.65 -2.85
N GLU A 78 12.35 -4.85 -3.40
CA GLU A 78 11.26 -5.16 -4.32
C GLU A 78 9.89 -4.92 -3.67
N LYS A 79 9.66 -5.43 -2.46
CA LYS A 79 8.40 -5.22 -1.72
C LYS A 79 8.15 -3.74 -1.42
N LYS A 80 9.18 -2.97 -1.07
CA LYS A 80 9.04 -1.51 -0.86
C LYS A 80 8.66 -0.79 -2.15
N ALA A 81 9.32 -1.11 -3.26
CA ALA A 81 9.04 -0.52 -4.56
C ALA A 81 7.61 -0.85 -5.04
N GLU A 82 7.18 -2.11 -4.88
CA GLU A 82 5.80 -2.51 -5.18
C GLU A 82 4.78 -1.79 -4.30
N GLY A 83 5.05 -1.68 -2.99
CA GLY A 83 4.20 -0.94 -2.06
C GLY A 83 4.06 0.53 -2.47
N PHE A 84 5.16 1.18 -2.83
CA PHE A 84 5.16 2.57 -3.28
C PHE A 84 4.40 2.76 -4.60
N LYS A 85 4.60 1.85 -5.57
CA LYS A 85 3.84 1.85 -6.83
C LYS A 85 2.34 1.71 -6.59
N ARG A 86 1.94 0.75 -5.75
CA ARG A 86 0.52 0.53 -5.41
C ARG A 86 -0.07 1.74 -4.69
N ALA A 87 0.66 2.33 -3.74
CA ALA A 87 0.22 3.52 -3.03
C ALA A 87 -0.03 4.70 -3.97
N GLN A 88 0.88 4.96 -4.93
CA GLN A 88 0.68 6.03 -5.92
C GLN A 88 -0.53 5.80 -6.83
N ILE A 89 -0.77 4.55 -7.26
CA ILE A 89 -1.94 4.21 -8.08
C ILE A 89 -3.22 4.47 -7.29
N LEU A 90 -3.30 3.96 -6.05
CA LEU A 90 -4.45 4.17 -5.19
C LEU A 90 -4.70 5.64 -4.88
N GLU A 91 -3.64 6.43 -4.68
CA GLU A 91 -3.77 7.87 -4.48
C GLU A 91 -4.30 8.58 -5.73
N ALA A 92 -3.79 8.23 -6.92
CA ALA A 92 -4.27 8.78 -8.18
C ALA A 92 -5.73 8.41 -8.47
N GLU A 93 -6.12 7.16 -8.19
CA GLU A 93 -7.51 6.69 -8.30
C GLU A 93 -8.43 7.42 -7.33
N ALA A 94 -8.02 7.55 -6.06
CA ALA A 94 -8.80 8.28 -5.05
C ALA A 94 -9.00 9.75 -5.43
N ARG A 95 -7.95 10.43 -5.92
CA ARG A 95 -8.05 11.82 -6.41
C ARG A 95 -9.02 11.94 -7.58
N LYS A 96 -8.96 11.01 -8.54
CA LYS A 96 -9.88 10.97 -9.68
C LYS A 96 -11.31 10.76 -9.22
N GLU A 97 -11.56 9.80 -8.34
CA GLU A 97 -12.89 9.50 -7.82
C GLU A 97 -13.47 10.67 -7.03
N SER A 98 -12.66 11.31 -6.17
CA SER A 98 -13.07 12.52 -5.44
C SER A 98 -13.46 13.64 -6.40
N ALA A 99 -12.64 13.91 -7.42
CA ALA A 99 -12.92 14.97 -8.39
C ALA A 99 -14.19 14.69 -9.21
N LEU A 100 -14.46 13.43 -9.56
CA LEU A 100 -15.70 13.02 -10.22
C LEU A 100 -16.91 13.23 -9.32
N ARG A 101 -16.84 12.80 -8.05
CA ARG A 101 -17.94 13.02 -7.09
C ARG A 101 -18.22 14.51 -6.86
N ASP A 102 -17.19 15.33 -6.78
CA ASP A 102 -17.34 16.78 -6.65
C ASP A 102 -17.99 17.40 -7.90
N ALA A 103 -17.63 16.93 -9.10
CA ALA A 103 -18.25 17.36 -10.34
C ALA A 103 -19.73 16.94 -10.42
N GLU A 104 -20.04 15.67 -10.13
CA GLU A 104 -21.42 15.15 -10.09
C GLU A 104 -22.27 15.90 -9.07
N ALA A 105 -21.72 16.22 -7.90
CA ALA A 105 -22.41 17.01 -6.89
C ALA A 105 -22.76 18.41 -7.41
N ARG A 106 -21.83 19.09 -8.11
CA ARG A 106 -22.08 20.40 -8.72
C ARG A 106 -23.13 20.36 -9.81
N GLU A 107 -23.07 19.36 -10.69
CA GLU A 107 -24.09 19.17 -11.74
C GLU A 107 -25.47 18.94 -11.13
N ARG A 108 -25.56 18.09 -10.10
CA ARG A 108 -26.82 17.81 -9.40
C ARG A 108 -27.37 19.06 -8.70
N LEU A 109 -26.52 19.86 -8.07
CA LEU A 109 -26.92 21.13 -7.46
C LEU A 109 -27.41 22.14 -8.52
N ALA A 110 -26.69 22.29 -9.62
CA ALA A 110 -27.09 23.18 -10.72
C ALA A 110 -28.43 22.75 -11.34
N GLN A 111 -28.64 21.45 -11.54
CA GLN A 111 -29.90 20.91 -12.03
C GLN A 111 -31.05 21.15 -11.04
N ALA A 112 -30.79 20.96 -9.74
CA ALA A 112 -31.78 21.23 -8.69
C ALA A 112 -32.17 22.72 -8.65
N GLU A 113 -31.18 23.61 -8.80
CA GLU A 113 -31.40 25.06 -8.86
C GLU A 113 -32.19 25.47 -10.11
N ALA A 114 -31.84 24.93 -11.28
CA ALA A 114 -32.59 25.16 -12.52
C ALA A 114 -34.06 24.70 -12.38
N ASN A 115 -34.29 23.53 -11.79
CA ASN A 115 -35.64 23.03 -11.53
C ASN A 115 -36.41 23.94 -10.55
N ALA A 116 -35.75 24.44 -9.51
CA ALA A 116 -36.35 25.36 -8.54
C ALA A 116 -36.69 26.72 -9.19
N ILE A 117 -35.81 27.28 -10.01
CA ILE A 117 -36.08 28.53 -10.75
C ILE A 117 -37.25 28.31 -11.71
N SER A 118 -37.29 27.18 -12.41
CA SER A 118 -38.39 26.84 -13.32
C SER A 118 -39.73 26.75 -12.59
N SER A 119 -39.78 26.09 -11.43
CA SER A 119 -41.00 25.97 -10.63
C SER A 119 -41.49 27.32 -10.08
N VAL A 120 -40.57 28.17 -9.60
CA VAL A 120 -40.88 29.54 -9.16
C VAL A 120 -41.37 30.39 -10.34
N THR A 121 -40.71 30.32 -11.50
CA THR A 121 -41.11 31.07 -12.69
C THR A 121 -42.49 30.64 -13.18
N ALA A 122 -42.80 29.34 -13.13
CA ALA A 122 -44.12 28.81 -13.48
C ALA A 122 -45.20 29.31 -12.50
N ALA A 123 -44.93 29.33 -11.19
CA ALA A 123 -45.84 29.87 -10.18
C ALA A 123 -46.02 31.39 -10.26
N LEU A 124 -45.01 32.13 -10.71
CA LEU A 124 -45.10 33.58 -10.90
C LEU A 124 -45.84 33.94 -12.20
N LYS A 125 -45.77 33.15 -13.27
CA LYS A 125 -46.55 33.42 -14.49
C LYS A 125 -48.08 33.45 -14.26
N SER A 126 -48.58 32.75 -13.25
CA SER A 126 -50.01 32.78 -12.88
C SER A 126 -50.39 34.02 -12.03
N THR A 127 -49.42 34.79 -11.55
CA THR A 127 -49.60 35.99 -10.74
C THR A 127 -48.95 37.17 -11.49
N SER A 128 -49.72 38.08 -12.09
CA SER A 128 -49.38 39.12 -13.09
C SER A 128 -48.13 40.05 -12.92
N GLY A 129 -47.00 39.61 -12.36
CA GLY A 129 -45.74 40.34 -12.22
C GLY A 129 -44.59 39.69 -12.99
N ASP A 130 -43.56 40.47 -13.32
CA ASP A 130 -42.39 40.03 -14.09
C ASP A 130 -41.42 39.18 -13.21
N PRO A 131 -41.26 37.87 -13.48
CA PRO A 131 -40.40 36.98 -12.68
C PRO A 131 -38.92 37.40 -12.64
N LEU A 132 -38.42 38.06 -13.68
CA LEU A 132 -37.01 38.49 -13.77
C LEU A 132 -36.68 39.55 -12.72
N MET A 133 -37.58 40.51 -12.49
CA MET A 133 -37.35 41.60 -11.52
C MET A 133 -37.32 41.10 -10.08
N TYR A 134 -38.14 40.10 -9.75
CA TYR A 134 -38.12 39.48 -8.42
C TYR A 134 -36.82 38.70 -8.15
N LEU A 135 -36.35 37.92 -9.13
CA LEU A 135 -35.09 37.17 -9.03
C LEU A 135 -33.89 38.11 -8.90
N LEU A 136 -33.85 39.19 -9.69
CA LEU A 136 -32.79 40.20 -9.62
C LEU A 136 -32.78 40.90 -8.25
N GLY A 137 -33.96 41.20 -7.69
CA GLY A 137 -34.10 41.74 -6.35
C GLY A 137 -33.59 40.80 -5.27
N GLN A 138 -33.89 39.50 -5.35
CA GLN A 138 -33.41 38.51 -4.39
C GLN A 138 -31.88 38.35 -4.41
N GLU A 139 -31.27 38.23 -5.60
CA GLU A 139 -29.80 38.11 -5.71
C GLU A 139 -29.07 39.38 -5.28
N TYR A 140 -29.66 40.55 -5.54
CA TYR A 140 -29.13 41.82 -5.04
C TYR A 140 -29.15 41.90 -3.50
N VAL A 141 -30.26 41.54 -2.85
CA VAL A 141 -30.35 41.51 -1.37
C VAL A 141 -29.39 40.48 -0.77
N LYS A 142 -29.28 39.28 -1.36
CA LYS A 142 -28.29 38.28 -0.92
C LYS A 142 -26.86 38.80 -1.06
N GLY A 143 -26.55 39.49 -2.16
CA GLY A 143 -25.26 40.14 -2.39
C GLY A 143 -24.94 41.19 -1.32
N LEU A 144 -25.93 42.03 -0.96
CA LEU A 144 -25.80 43.01 0.12
C LEU A 144 -25.57 42.36 1.49
N VAL A 145 -26.27 41.26 1.81
CA VAL A 145 -26.06 40.54 3.08
C VAL A 145 -24.65 39.94 3.15
N ARG A 146 -24.19 39.28 2.08
CA ARG A 146 -22.82 38.72 2.01
C ARG A 146 -21.73 39.80 2.13
N LEU A 147 -21.96 40.97 1.56
CA LEU A 147 -21.07 42.12 1.70
C LEU A 147 -21.08 42.69 3.12
N GLY A 148 -22.23 42.67 3.81
CA GLY A 148 -22.38 43.10 5.20
C GLY A 148 -21.73 42.16 6.22
N GLU A 149 -21.65 40.86 5.92
CA GLU A 149 -21.01 39.84 6.78
C GLU A 149 -19.49 39.74 6.59
N SER A 150 -18.93 40.37 5.54
CA SER A 150 -17.49 40.38 5.27
C SER A 150 -16.73 41.35 6.18
N GLN A 151 -15.61 40.90 6.76
CA GLN A 151 -14.78 41.73 7.67
C GLN A 151 -14.07 42.92 6.98
N ASN A 152 -14.19 43.09 5.66
CA ASN A 152 -13.55 44.16 4.88
C ASN A 152 -14.55 45.21 4.31
N SER A 153 -15.65 45.46 5.02
CA SER A 153 -16.84 46.21 4.62
C SER A 153 -16.70 47.73 4.42
N LYS A 154 -15.48 48.29 4.29
CA LYS A 154 -15.27 49.76 4.24
C LYS A 154 -15.54 50.42 2.87
N MET A 155 -15.75 49.66 1.79
CA MET A 155 -16.05 50.21 0.47
C MET A 155 -17.29 49.56 -0.14
N VAL A 156 -18.43 50.25 -0.02
CA VAL A 156 -19.70 49.90 -0.68
C VAL A 156 -19.80 50.72 -1.96
N ILE A 157 -19.63 50.09 -3.12
CA ILE A 157 -19.90 50.73 -4.43
C ILE A 157 -21.38 50.54 -4.71
N LEU A 158 -22.17 51.55 -4.37
CA LEU A 158 -23.56 51.66 -4.81
C LEU A 158 -23.55 52.28 -6.22
N PRO A 159 -24.12 51.61 -7.24
CA PRO A 159 -24.35 52.25 -8.54
C PRO A 159 -25.17 53.52 -8.33
N ALA A 160 -24.76 54.63 -8.96
CA ALA A 160 -25.38 55.94 -8.79
C ALA A 160 -26.88 55.96 -9.13
N ASP A 161 -27.37 54.98 -9.91
CA ASP A 161 -28.73 54.91 -10.44
C ASP A 161 -29.72 54.13 -9.54
N LEU A 162 -29.34 53.75 -8.31
CA LEU A 162 -30.21 53.00 -7.39
C LEU A 162 -31.48 53.78 -7.03
N ILE A 163 -31.34 55.07 -6.73
CA ILE A 163 -32.44 55.93 -6.30
C ILE A 163 -33.42 56.14 -7.46
N ASP A 164 -32.92 56.32 -8.68
CA ASP A 164 -33.74 56.54 -9.86
C ASP A 164 -34.44 55.27 -10.35
N SER A 165 -33.79 54.11 -10.26
CA SER A 165 -34.40 52.82 -10.60
C SER A 165 -35.52 52.45 -9.64
N VAL A 166 -35.33 52.65 -8.33
CA VAL A 166 -36.37 52.45 -7.32
C VAL A 166 -37.51 53.45 -7.52
N ARG A 167 -37.21 54.72 -7.82
CA ARG A 167 -38.23 55.74 -8.07
C ARG A 167 -39.07 55.46 -9.32
N ASN A 168 -38.47 54.90 -10.37
CA ASN A 168 -39.20 54.50 -11.58
C ASN A 168 -40.13 53.30 -11.32
N ILE A 169 -39.74 52.35 -10.47
CA ILE A 169 -40.61 51.25 -10.05
C ILE A 169 -41.83 51.77 -9.27
N PHE A 170 -41.66 52.78 -8.40
CA PHE A 170 -42.77 53.39 -7.67
C PHE A 170 -43.64 54.35 -8.50
N LYS A 171 -43.14 54.89 -9.62
CA LYS A 171 -43.90 55.77 -10.52
C LYS A 171 -44.83 55.05 -11.50
N ILE A 172 -44.73 53.73 -11.67
CA ILE A 172 -45.60 52.97 -12.60
C ILE A 172 -47.02 52.75 -12.02
N LYS A 173 -47.32 53.25 -10.82
CA LYS A 173 -48.69 53.41 -10.32
C LYS A 173 -49.07 54.89 -10.23
N GLY A 174 -49.50 55.44 -11.36
CA GLY A 174 -50.13 56.75 -11.51
C GLY A 174 -50.85 56.80 -12.84
#